data_AF-A0A819CI96-F1
#
_entry.id   AF-A0A819CI96-F1
#
_cell.length_a   1.000
_cell.length_b   1.000
_cell.length_c   1.000
_cell.angle_alpha   90.00
_cell.angle_beta   90.00
_cell.angle_gamma   90.00
#
_symmetry.space_group_name_H-M   'P 1'
#
loop_
_entity.id
_entity.type
_entity.pdbx_description
1 polymer ?
#
loop_
_entity_poly.entity_id
_entity_poly.type
_entity_poly.pdbx_seq_one_letter_code
_entity_poly.pdbx_strand_id
1 'polypeptide(L)'
;MNYTPDMSHDSVDRAIYHALLIWSYPSQLRFRQANEMEHPDIEFLFAQGYHEDGYQFDGKGSVLAHAFYPEEHLGGDVHYDEDEDWTAYREHEYGLS
;
A
#
# COMPACT_ATOMS: atom_id res chain seq x y z
N MET A 1 -7.06 7.10 -3.23
CA MET A 1 -7.82 5.91 -3.64
C MET A 1 -7.33 4.75 -2.78
N ASN A 2 -8.19 3.89 -2.22
CA ASN A 2 -7.69 2.82 -1.35
C ASN A 2 -7.18 1.61 -2.16
N TYR A 3 -7.49 1.57 -3.45
CA TYR A 3 -7.05 0.54 -4.40
C TYR A 3 -6.70 1.19 -5.73
N THR A 4 -5.71 0.61 -6.42
CA THR A 4 -5.38 0.90 -7.82
C THR A 4 -6.35 0.19 -8.77
N PRO A 5 -6.78 0.83 -9.88
CA PRO A 5 -7.55 0.17 -10.94
C PRO A 5 -6.73 -0.82 -11.77
N ASP A 6 -5.40 -0.83 -11.65
CA ASP A 6 -4.52 -1.71 -12.44
C ASP A 6 -4.60 -3.17 -11.99
N MET A 7 -5.08 -3.40 -10.76
CA MET A 7 -5.17 -4.72 -10.15
C MET A 7 -6.56 -4.96 -9.55
N SER A 8 -6.97 -6.23 -9.48
CA SER A 8 -8.16 -6.57 -8.70
C SER A 8 -7.93 -6.27 -7.20
N HIS A 9 -8.99 -5.88 -6.47
CA HIS A 9 -8.90 -5.64 -5.03
C HIS A 9 -8.32 -6.85 -4.28
N ASP A 10 -8.74 -8.05 -4.65
CA ASP A 10 -8.19 -9.32 -4.14
C ASP A 10 -6.67 -9.46 -4.37
N SER A 11 -6.15 -8.99 -5.51
CA SER A 11 -4.71 -9.01 -5.80
C SER A 11 -3.97 -8.00 -4.93
N VAL A 12 -4.51 -6.80 -4.72
CA VAL A 12 -3.96 -5.79 -3.80
C VAL A 12 -3.95 -6.32 -2.36
N ASP A 13 -5.08 -6.83 -1.87
CA ASP A 13 -5.21 -7.38 -0.52
C ASP A 13 -4.21 -8.53 -0.27
N ARG A 14 -4.07 -9.44 -1.23
CA ARG A 14 -3.07 -10.52 -1.13
C ARG A 14 -1.64 -9.98 -1.13
N ALA A 15 -1.34 -8.97 -1.95
CA ALA A 15 0.00 -8.38 -2.00
C ALA A 15 0.36 -7.73 -0.65
N ILE A 16 -0.53 -6.92 -0.10
CA ILE A 16 -0.36 -6.29 1.22
C ILE A 16 -0.24 -7.36 2.32
N TYR A 17 -1.12 -8.36 2.33
CA TYR A 17 -1.06 -9.47 3.29
C TYR A 17 0.30 -10.19 3.26
N HIS A 18 0.80 -10.54 2.06
CA HIS A 18 2.09 -11.20 1.92
C HIS A 18 3.25 -10.29 2.33
N ALA A 19 3.19 -8.99 2.03
CA ALA A 19 4.20 -8.03 2.48
C ALA A 19 4.27 -7.94 4.02
N LEU A 20 3.13 -7.88 4.70
CA LEU A 20 3.06 -7.84 6.16
C LEU A 20 3.53 -9.14 6.82
N LEU A 21 3.30 -10.30 6.17
CA LEU A 21 3.78 -11.59 6.68
C LEU A 21 5.31 -11.68 6.80
N ILE A 22 6.04 -11.00 5.91
CA ILE A 22 7.51 -10.97 5.95
C ILE A 22 8.00 -10.43 7.30
N TRP A 23 7.32 -9.43 7.85
CA TRP A 23 7.65 -8.82 9.14
C TRP A 23 7.03 -9.56 10.32
N SER A 24 5.86 -10.18 10.14
CA SER A 24 5.20 -10.95 11.20
C SER A 24 5.99 -12.21 11.57
N TYR A 25 6.58 -12.92 10.59
CA TYR A 25 7.26 -14.20 10.82
C TYR A 25 8.44 -14.14 11.82
N PRO A 26 9.41 -13.21 11.69
CA PRO A 26 10.54 -13.13 12.61
C PRO A 26 10.26 -12.29 13.88
N SER A 27 9.07 -11.71 14.03
CA SER A 27 8.73 -10.80 15.13
C SER A 27 7.56 -11.31 15.97
N GLN A 28 7.10 -10.50 16.93
CA GLN A 28 5.84 -10.76 17.66
C GLN A 28 4.67 -9.94 17.09
N LEU A 29 4.87 -9.23 15.98
CA LEU A 29 3.83 -8.43 15.35
C LEU A 29 2.74 -9.32 14.74
N ARG A 30 1.49 -8.92 14.95
CA ARG A 30 0.31 -9.55 14.38
C ARG A 30 -0.50 -8.48 13.67
N PHE A 31 -0.64 -8.62 12.36
CA PHE A 31 -1.44 -7.72 11.55
C PHE A 31 -2.83 -8.31 11.36
N ARG A 32 -3.84 -7.44 11.37
CA ARG A 32 -5.23 -7.77 11.05
C ARG A 32 -5.80 -6.62 10.24
N GLN A 33 -6.57 -6.93 9.20
CA GLN A 33 -7.33 -5.92 8.48
C GLN A 33 -8.38 -5.31 9.42
N ALA A 34 -8.36 -3.97 9.52
CA ALA A 34 -9.36 -3.21 10.24
C ALA A 34 -10.71 -3.33 9.53
N ASN A 35 -11.80 -3.36 10.30
CA ASN A 35 -13.14 -3.21 9.73
C ASN A 35 -13.50 -1.73 9.55
N GLU A 36 -14.58 -1.44 8.80
CA GLU A 36 -14.97 -0.07 8.41
C GLU A 36 -15.23 0.90 9.59
N MET A 37 -15.41 0.37 10.81
CA MET A 37 -15.66 1.18 12.01
C MET A 37 -14.38 1.39 12.86
N GLU A 38 -13.28 0.75 12.50
CA GLU A 38 -12.00 0.84 13.19
C GLU A 38 -11.11 1.92 12.56
N HIS A 39 -10.32 2.60 13.39
CA HIS A 39 -9.20 3.42 12.93
C HIS A 39 -7.95 2.52 12.88
N PRO A 40 -7.40 2.22 11.70
CA PRO A 40 -6.24 1.33 11.59
C PRO A 40 -4.96 2.02 12.09
N ASP A 41 -3.99 1.23 12.57
CA ASP A 41 -2.64 1.71 12.90
C ASP A 41 -1.79 1.98 11.64
N ILE A 42 -2.20 1.45 10.49
CA ILE A 42 -1.57 1.60 9.17
C ILE A 42 -2.69 1.70 8.15
N GLU A 43 -2.83 2.85 7.50
CA GLU A 43 -3.65 3.02 6.29
C GLU A 43 -2.78 2.84 5.03
N PHE A 44 -3.31 2.10 4.06
CA PHE A 44 -2.69 1.96 2.73
C PHE A 44 -3.48 2.81 1.74
N LEU A 45 -2.81 3.76 1.12
CA LEU A 45 -3.41 4.70 0.17
C LEU A 45 -2.67 4.65 -1.15
N PHE A 46 -3.40 4.64 -2.26
CA PHE A 46 -2.87 4.96 -3.57
C PHE A 46 -3.27 6.39 -3.96
N ALA A 47 -2.32 7.23 -4.36
CA ALA A 47 -2.58 8.63 -4.66
C ALA A 47 -1.67 9.16 -5.77
N GLN A 48 -2.08 10.24 -6.43
CA GLN A 48 -1.31 10.90 -7.50
C GLN A 48 -0.93 12.30 -7.06
N GLY A 49 0.28 12.74 -7.43
CA GLY A 49 0.75 14.10 -7.16
C GLY A 49 0.59 14.51 -5.69
N TYR A 50 -0.02 15.68 -5.45
CA TYR A 50 -0.26 16.18 -4.09
C TYR A 50 -1.43 15.45 -3.41
N HIS A 51 -1.17 14.86 -2.25
CA HIS A 51 -2.11 14.02 -1.51
C HIS A 51 -2.13 14.31 0.00
N GLU A 52 -2.08 15.60 0.34
CA GLU A 52 -2.42 16.15 1.67
C GLU A 52 -1.48 15.83 2.85
N ASP A 53 -0.34 15.16 2.61
CA ASP A 53 0.68 14.88 3.62
C ASP A 53 1.96 15.74 3.50
N GLY A 54 2.04 16.58 2.47
CA GLY A 54 3.18 17.45 2.18
C GLY A 54 4.32 16.80 1.38
N TYR A 55 4.19 15.52 1.00
CA TYR A 55 5.18 14.75 0.24
C TYR A 55 4.59 14.31 -1.11
N GLN A 56 4.37 15.27 -2.01
CA GLN A 56 3.78 14.98 -3.31
C GLN A 56 4.59 13.95 -4.14
N PHE A 57 3.88 13.08 -4.85
CA PHE A 57 4.49 12.18 -5.84
C PHE A 57 4.91 12.93 -7.10
N ASP A 58 5.87 12.36 -7.83
CA ASP A 58 6.48 12.95 -9.03
C ASP A 58 5.92 12.41 -10.35
N GLY A 59 4.93 11.52 -10.25
CA GLY A 59 4.38 10.79 -11.37
C GLY A 59 5.30 9.64 -11.78
N LYS A 60 4.95 9.00 -12.89
CA LYS A 60 5.56 7.74 -13.32
C LYS A 60 7.10 7.68 -13.28
N GLY A 61 7.60 6.75 -12.48
CA GLY A 61 8.88 6.08 -12.51
C GLY A 61 9.73 6.25 -11.24
N SER A 62 9.75 7.44 -10.64
CA SER A 62 10.83 7.84 -9.73
C SER A 62 10.50 7.52 -8.27
N VAL A 63 9.49 8.14 -7.68
CA VAL A 63 9.04 7.82 -6.32
C VAL A 63 7.83 6.90 -6.39
N LEU A 64 8.04 5.61 -6.13
CA LEU A 64 6.96 4.62 -6.21
C LEU A 64 5.99 4.66 -5.02
N ALA A 65 6.50 5.00 -3.84
CA ALA A 65 5.77 4.95 -2.59
C ALA A 65 6.56 5.63 -1.46
N HIS A 66 5.87 6.01 -0.38
CA HIS A 66 6.49 6.34 0.90
C HIS A 66 5.68 5.79 2.07
N ALA A 67 6.29 5.82 3.25
CA ALA A 67 5.63 5.46 4.49
C ALA A 67 6.13 6.33 5.65
N PHE A 68 5.30 6.49 6.67
CA PHE A 68 5.65 7.23 7.88
C PHE A 68 6.08 6.30 9.01
N TYR A 69 6.93 6.80 9.91
CA TYR A 69 7.28 6.06 11.12
C TYR A 69 6.06 5.88 12.04
N PRO A 70 6.04 4.86 12.92
CA PRO A 70 4.96 4.67 13.88
C PRO A 70 4.83 5.86 14.84
N GLU A 71 3.79 6.67 14.69
CA GLU A 71 3.45 7.86 15.48
C GLU A 71 1.91 8.09 15.44
N GLU A 72 1.41 9.16 16.04
CA GLU A 72 -0.01 9.55 15.89
C GLU A 72 -0.27 10.17 14.51
N HIS A 73 -1.55 10.27 14.12
CA HIS A 73 -2.00 10.81 12.83
C HIS A 73 -1.59 9.96 11.63
N LEU A 74 -0.69 10.45 10.78
CA LEU A 74 -0.20 9.73 9.59
C LEU A 74 0.82 8.63 9.94
N GLY A 75 1.17 8.48 11.23
CA GLY A 75 2.22 7.58 11.66
C GLY A 75 1.86 6.12 11.36
N GLY A 76 2.72 5.46 10.58
CA GLY A 76 2.50 4.09 10.11
C GLY A 76 1.90 3.99 8.71
N ASP A 77 1.24 5.04 8.22
CA ASP A 77 0.58 5.02 6.91
C ASP A 77 1.58 4.83 5.77
N VAL A 78 1.09 4.15 4.72
CA VAL A 78 1.86 3.82 3.52
C VAL A 78 1.11 4.34 2.31
N HIS A 79 1.75 5.20 1.53
CA HIS A 79 1.20 5.77 0.31
C HIS A 79 1.95 5.25 -0.90
N TYR A 80 1.23 4.84 -1.94
CA TYR A 80 1.71 4.37 -3.23
C TYR A 80 1.39 5.40 -4.31
N ASP A 81 2.32 5.66 -5.24
CA ASP A 81 2.07 6.54 -6.38
C ASP A 81 1.18 5.82 -7.40
N GLU A 82 -0.02 6.35 -7.62
CA GLU A 82 -1.03 5.84 -8.55
C GLU A 82 -0.81 6.33 -9.99
N ASP A 83 0.27 7.06 -10.26
CA ASP A 83 0.75 7.28 -11.65
C ASP A 83 1.64 6.12 -12.15
N GLU A 84 1.96 5.15 -11.30
CA GLU A 84 2.66 3.91 -11.67
C GLU A 84 1.71 2.85 -12.23
N ASP A 85 2.25 1.93 -13.06
CA ASP A 85 1.50 0.75 -13.51
C ASP A 85 1.67 -0.39 -12.48
N TRP A 86 0.74 -0.52 -11.54
CA TRP A 86 0.85 -1.53 -10.49
C TRP A 86 0.52 -2.93 -11.01
N THR A 87 1.35 -3.91 -10.67
CA THR A 87 1.11 -5.32 -11.02
C THR A 87 1.44 -6.23 -9.85
N ALA A 88 0.71 -7.35 -9.71
CA ALA A 88 1.13 -8.41 -8.82
C ALA A 88 2.21 -9.26 -9.48
N TYR A 89 3.27 -9.60 -8.72
CA TYR A 89 4.32 -10.54 -9.17
C TYR A 89 3.76 -11.83 -9.80
N ARG A 90 2.61 -12.32 -9.33
CA ARG A 90 1.95 -13.50 -9.89
C ARG A 90 1.28 -13.27 -11.24
N GLU A 91 0.76 -12.07 -11.52
CA GLU A 91 0.12 -11.77 -12.81
C GLU A 91 1.19 -11.63 -13.93
N HIS A 92 2.37 -11.12 -13.57
CA HIS A 92 3.52 -11.05 -14.46
C HIS A 92 4.14 -12.43 -14.78
N GLU A 93 4.04 -13.41 -13.89
CA GLU A 93 4.48 -14.81 -14.12
C GLU A 93 3.52 -15.58 -15.04
N TYR A 94 2.22 -15.24 -15.02
CA TYR A 94 1.19 -15.90 -15.85
C TYR A 94 0.80 -15.13 -17.12
N GLY A 95 1.40 -13.97 -17.40
CA GLY A 95 1.14 -13.20 -18.62
C GLY A 95 -0.28 -12.65 -18.69
N LEU A 96 -0.90 -12.36 -17.54
CA LEU A 96 -2.21 -11.73 -17.46
C LEU A 96 -1.98 -10.22 -17.24
N SER A 97 -1.85 -9.49 -18.35
CA SER A 97 -1.95 -8.01 -18.42
C SER A 97 -2.94 -7.63 -19.49
#